data_AF-A0A0H2VFA1-F1
#
_entry.id   AF-A0A0H2VFA1-F1
#
_cell.length_a   1.000
_cell.length_b   1.000
_cell.length_c   1.000
_cell.angle_alpha   90.00
_cell.angle_beta   90.00
_cell.angle_gamma   90.00
#
_symmetry.space_group_name_H-M   'P 1'
#
loop_
_entity.id
_entity.type
_entity.pdbx_description
1 polymer ?
#
loop_
_entity_poly.entity_id
_entity_poly.type
_entity_poly.pdbx_seq_one_letter_code
_entity_poly.pdbx_strand_id
1 'polypeptide(L)' 'MLYVIIGFFIIGIGLYIFSFFLAQNQGLSYKSHCRNFSAVFISLGVLCLMGYLVHYVSKHYLGI' A
#
# COMPACT_ATOMS: atom_id res chain seq x y z
N MET A 1 10.16 -10.86 0.16
CA MET A 1 9.11 -10.17 -0.61
C MET A 1 7.82 -9.97 0.16
N LEU A 2 7.21 -11.02 0.73
CA LEU A 2 5.97 -10.89 1.51
C LEU A 2 6.04 -9.83 2.63
N TYR A 3 7.12 -9.81 3.42
CA TYR A 3 7.29 -8.78 4.47
C TYR A 3 7.32 -7.34 3.93
N VAL A 4 7.87 -7.13 2.73
CA VAL A 4 7.92 -5.81 2.07
C VAL A 4 6.53 -5.41 1.60
N ILE A 5 5.78 -6.34 1.02
CA ILE A 5 4.38 -6.15 0.61
C ILE A 5 3.51 -5.79 1.81
N ILE A 6 3.65 -6.54 2.91
CA ILE A 6 2.93 -6.27 4.17
C ILE A 6 3.30 -4.88 4.72
N GLY A 7 4.59 -4.51 4.68
CA GLY A 7 5.05 -3.18 5.08
C GLY A 7 4.36 -2.05 4.31
N PHE A 8 4.22 -2.17 2.99
CA PHE A 8 3.49 -1.18 2.18
C PHE A 8 2.03 -1.03 2.60
N PHE A 9 1.33 -2.14 2.89
CA PHE A 9 -0.05 -2.08 3.34
C PHE A 9 -0.18 -1.45 4.73
N ILE A 10 0.71 -1.77 5.67
CA ILE A 10 0.72 -1.16 7.01
C ILE A 10 0.93 0.35 6.93
N ILE A 11 1.90 0.80 6.12
CA ILE A 11 2.16 2.23 5.91
C ILE A 11 0.95 2.91 5.25
N GLY A 12 0.38 2.30 4.21
CA GLY A 12 -0.81 2.82 3.53
C GLY A 12 -2.01 2.98 4.47
N ILE A 13 -2.31 1.96 5.27
CA ILE A 13 -3.40 2.00 6.26
C ILE A 13 -3.10 3.03 7.36
N GLY A 14 -1.86 3.08 7.85
CA GLY A 14 -1.43 4.05 8.85
C GLY A 14 -1.63 5.49 8.38
N LEU A 15 -1.22 5.81 7.15
CA LEU A 15 -1.45 7.11 6.53
C LEU A 15 -2.94 7.43 6.36
N TYR A 16 -3.74 6.42 5.98
CA TYR A 16 -5.18 6.62 5.83
C TYR A 16 -5.83 7.01 7.18
N ILE A 17 -5.48 6.29 8.25
CA ILE A 17 -5.97 6.57 9.61
C ILE A 17 -5.46 7.95 10.07
N PHE A 18 -4.19 8.26 9.85
CA PHE A 18 -3.59 9.55 10.19
C PHE A 18 -4.29 10.72 9.49
N SER A 19 -4.79 10.52 8.27
CA SER A 19 -5.53 11.55 7.51
C SER A 19 -6.79 12.07 8.24
N PHE A 20 -7.41 11.28 9.12
CA PHE A 20 -8.58 11.70 9.89
C PHE A 20 -8.22 12.70 10.98
N PHE A 21 -7.08 12.52 11.65
CA PHE A 21 -6.58 13.45 12.66
C PHE A 21 -6.09 14.77 12.03
N LEU A 22 -5.42 14.68 10.88
CA LEU A 22 -5.00 15.86 10.09
C LEU A 22 -6.18 16.72 9.63
N ALA A 23 -7.31 16.09 9.29
CA ALA A 23 -8.53 16.81 8.89
C ALA A 23 -9.06 17.74 9.99
N GLN A 24 -8.84 17.37 11.25
CA GLN A 24 -9.30 18.14 12.41
C GLN A 24 -8.31 19.26 12.78
N ASN A 25 -7.00 19.03 12.61
CA ASN A 25 -5.96 19.94 13.12
C ASN A 25 -5.27 20.81 12.08
N GLN A 26 -5.30 20.45 10.79
CA GLN A 26 -4.48 21.09 9.73
C GLN A 26 -5.28 21.40 8.46
N GLY A 27 -6.58 21.07 8.43
CA GLY A 27 -7.49 21.38 7.32
C GLY A 27 -7.57 20.32 6.21
N LEU A 28 -8.49 20.55 5.26
CA LEU A 28 -8.87 19.57 4.23
C LEU A 28 -7.76 19.26 3.20
N SER A 29 -6.85 20.20 2.95
CA SER A 29 -5.75 20.02 2.00
C SER A 29 -4.78 18.92 2.45
N TYR A 30 -4.34 18.96 3.71
CA TYR A 30 -3.45 17.96 4.28
C TYR A 30 -4.10 16.57 4.37
N LYS A 31 -5.41 16.52 4.64
CA LYS A 31 -6.19 15.28 4.57
C LYS A 31 -6.14 14.67 3.17
N SER A 32 -6.35 15.47 2.12
CA SER A 32 -6.33 15.00 0.74
C SER A 32 -4.95 14.51 0.31
N HIS A 33 -3.88 15.25 0.65
CA HIS A 33 -2.51 14.82 0.38
C HIS A 33 -2.18 13.50 1.07
N CYS A 34 -2.50 13.36 2.37
CA CYS A 34 -2.23 12.14 3.13
C CYS A 34 -2.99 10.92 2.55
N ARG A 35 -4.23 11.12 2.10
CA ARG A 35 -5.01 10.08 1.39
C ARG A 35 -4.43 9.71 0.03
N ASN A 36 -3.93 10.68 -0.73
CA ASN A 36 -3.26 10.40 -2.00
C ASN A 36 -1.99 9.58 -1.78
N PHE A 37 -1.14 9.95 -0.80
CA PHE A 37 0.04 9.15 -0.46
C PHE A 37 -0.33 7.75 0.03
N SER A 38 -1.35 7.64 0.90
CA SER A 38 -1.89 6.34 1.33
C SER A 38 -2.32 5.46 0.13
N ALA A 39 -3.06 6.02 -0.82
CA ALA A 39 -3.49 5.32 -2.02
C ALA A 39 -2.31 4.86 -2.88
N VAL A 40 -1.25 5.67 -3.00
CA VAL A 40 -0.01 5.30 -3.70
C VAL A 40 0.65 4.10 -3.03
N PHE A 41 0.84 4.12 -1.70
CA PHE A 41 1.44 3.00 -0.98
C PHE A 41 0.62 1.70 -1.08
N ILE A 42 -0.71 1.80 -1.01
CA ILE A 42 -1.60 0.65 -1.21
C ILE A 42 -1.46 0.10 -2.63
N SER A 43 -1.46 0.97 -3.65
CA SER A 43 -1.33 0.56 -5.05
C SER A 43 0.00 -0.14 -5.34
N LEU A 44 1.11 0.35 -4.78
CA LEU A 44 2.42 -0.30 -4.84
C LEU A 44 2.41 -1.67 -4.15
N GLY A 45 1.77 -1.78 -2.98
CA GLY A 45 1.58 -3.07 -2.28
C GLY A 45 0.84 -4.09 -3.14
N VAL A 46 -0.24 -3.67 -3.82
CA VAL A 46 -0.99 -4.52 -4.75
C VAL A 46 -0.15 -4.92 -5.95
N LEU A 47 0.61 -4.01 -6.55
CA LEU A 47 1.48 -4.31 -7.68
C LEU A 47 2.55 -5.35 -7.32
N CYS A 48 3.19 -5.19 -6.15
CA CYS A 48 4.15 -6.17 -5.65
C CYS A 48 3.49 -7.52 -5.33
N LEU A 49 2.25 -7.53 -4.83
CA LEU A 49 1.49 -8.76 -4.59
C LEU A 49 1.20 -9.49 -5.91
N MET A 50 0.80 -8.78 -6.95
CA MET A 50 0.57 -9.36 -8.28
C MET A 50 1.85 -9.97 -8.85
N GLY A 51 2.97 -9.24 -8.77
CA GLY A 51 4.27 -9.79 -9.19
C GLY A 51 4.67 -11.03 -8.39
N TYR A 52 4.44 -11.03 -7.08
CA TYR A 52 4.71 -12.19 -6.23
C TYR A 52 3.82 -13.39 -6.58
N LEU A 53 2.53 -13.18 -6.88
CA LEU A 53 1.61 -14.21 -7.32
C LEU A 53 2.03 -14.83 -8.66
N VAL A 54 2.38 -13.99 -9.64
CA VAL A 54 2.87 -14.46 -10.94
C VAL A 54 4.13 -15.30 -10.78
N HIS A 55 5.08 -14.84 -9.96
CA HIS A 55 6.29 -15.60 -9.66
C HIS A 55 6.00 -16.92 -8.92
N TYR A 56 5.07 -16.91 -7.96
CA TYR A 56 4.67 -18.11 -7.23
C TYR A 56 4.05 -19.15 -8.18
N VAL A 57 3.12 -18.73 -9.04
CA VAL A 57 2.48 -19.60 -10.04
C VAL A 57 3.50 -20.13 -11.05
N SER A 58 4.40 -19.26 -11.55
CA SER A 58 5.45 -19.68 -12.49
C SER A 58 6.35 -20.75 -11.88
N LYS A 59 6.81 -20.53 -10.65
CA LYS A 59 7.64 -21.50 -9.94
C LYS A 59 6.91 -22.84 -9.69
N HIS A 60 5.62 -22.80 -9.39
CA HIS A 60 4.85 -23.99 -9.01
C HIS A 60 4.31 -24.81 -10.19
N TYR A 61 3.99 -24.17 -11.32
CA TYR A 61 3.34 -24.80 -12.46
C TYR A 61 4.21 -24.86 -13.72
N LEU A 62 5.09 -23.88 -13.92
CA LEU A 62 5.98 -23.81 -15.09
C LEU A 62 7.39 -24.33 -14.77
N GLY A 63 7.76 -24.41 -13.48
CA GLY A 63 9.07 -24.91 -13.05
C GLY A 63 10.24 -23.98 -13.40
N ILE A 64 9.92 -22.74 -13.79
CA ILE A 64 10.83 -21.62 -14.09
C ILE A 64 10.61 -20.56 -13.02
#